data_AF-A0A3M1A1P5-F1
#
_entry.id   AF-A0A3M1A1P5-F1
#
_cell.length_a   1.000
_cell.length_b   1.000
_cell.length_c   1.000
_cell.angle_alpha   90.00
_cell.angle_beta   90.00
_cell.angle_gamma   90.00
#
_symmetry.space_group_name_H-M   'P 1'
#
loop_
_entity.id
_entity.type
_entity.pdbx_description
1 polymer ?
#
loop_
_entity_poly.entity_id
_entity_poly.type
_entity_poly.pdbx_seq_one_letter_code
_entity_poly.pdbx_strand_id
1 'polypeptide(L)'
;PETEHSLTAGDVEIPKIQTANNLLEAVSNGITDGLRLAVNVGAMLVGFIALIAFLDVILNFCDSIIDGKLLGGAYFTTGTNPYSPVHGEYAGIFPGSLRSLFGNALRYLAFLMGAPWKDTIDVGNLLGLKLAVNEFVAYGALANHITHHDLTARSIVIATYALCGFANFASIGIQIGGIGALVPERKKDLAKVGLKAMFGGALASWMTATIAGMII
;
A
#
# COMPACT_ATOMS: atom_id res chain seq x y z
N PRO A 1 -16.15 10.31 -12.82
CA PRO A 1 -16.78 11.65 -12.74
C PRO A 1 -18.16 11.48 -12.12
N GLU A 2 -18.64 12.47 -11.38
CA GLU A 2 -19.99 12.42 -10.80
C GLU A 2 -21.03 12.51 -11.92
N THR A 3 -22.02 11.63 -11.89
CA THR A 3 -23.07 11.55 -12.94
C THR A 3 -24.46 11.78 -12.38
N GLU A 4 -24.64 11.65 -11.06
CA GLU A 4 -25.91 11.84 -10.38
C GLU A 4 -25.94 13.21 -9.69
N HIS A 5 -27.14 13.67 -9.36
CA HIS A 5 -27.28 14.87 -8.55
C HIS A 5 -27.00 14.51 -7.09
N SER A 6 -26.00 15.16 -6.47
CA SER A 6 -25.69 14.92 -5.07
C SER A 6 -26.88 15.26 -4.18
N LEU A 7 -27.29 14.31 -3.34
CA LEU A 7 -28.35 14.50 -2.34
C LEU A 7 -27.96 15.53 -1.27
N THR A 8 -26.66 15.85 -1.17
CA THR A 8 -26.13 16.83 -0.24
C THR A 8 -25.64 18.10 -0.95
N ALA A 9 -26.09 18.36 -2.18
CA ALA A 9 -25.79 19.61 -2.85
C ALA A 9 -26.60 20.76 -2.23
N GLY A 10 -25.92 21.77 -1.71
CA GLY A 10 -26.54 22.92 -1.03
C GLY A 10 -26.53 22.77 0.49
N ASP A 11 -27.54 23.34 1.15
CA ASP A 11 -27.68 23.26 2.61
C ASP A 11 -28.38 21.94 3.01
N VAL A 12 -27.73 21.19 3.90
CA VAL A 12 -28.22 19.90 4.42
C VAL A 12 -28.28 19.99 5.93
N GLU A 13 -29.38 19.54 6.52
CA GLU A 13 -29.47 19.38 7.97
C GLU A 13 -28.46 18.33 8.44
N ILE A 14 -27.42 18.78 9.13
CA ILE A 14 -26.40 17.89 9.70
C ILE A 14 -27.02 17.16 10.90
N PRO A 15 -26.92 15.81 10.96
CA PRO A 15 -27.37 15.04 12.12
C PRO A 15 -26.70 15.57 13.40
N LYS A 16 -27.42 15.57 14.53
CA LYS A 16 -26.83 15.96 15.81
C LYS A 16 -25.71 14.98 16.18
N ILE A 17 -24.47 15.45 16.13
CA ILE A 17 -23.29 14.69 16.55
C ILE A 17 -23.15 14.82 18.06
N GLN A 18 -22.95 13.71 18.77
CA GLN A 18 -22.62 13.75 20.19
C GLN A 18 -21.20 14.30 20.34
N THR A 19 -21.08 15.50 20.90
CA THR A 19 -19.80 16.14 21.22
C THR A 19 -19.48 15.94 22.70
N ALA A 20 -18.20 15.82 23.02
CA ALA A 20 -17.75 15.80 24.42
C ALA A 20 -18.14 17.10 25.14
N ASN A 21 -18.50 17.01 26.43
CA ASN A 21 -18.91 18.16 27.22
C ASN A 21 -17.71 18.96 27.74
N ASN A 22 -16.52 18.35 27.82
CA ASN A 22 -15.30 18.99 28.29
C ASN A 22 -14.03 18.35 27.69
N LEU A 23 -12.87 19.00 27.90
CA LEU A 23 -11.57 18.56 27.38
C LEU A 23 -11.20 17.15 27.86
N LEU A 24 -11.45 16.82 29.13
CA LEU A 24 -11.07 15.53 29.69
C LEU A 24 -11.89 14.40 29.04
N GLU A 25 -13.19 14.61 28.86
CA GLU A 25 -14.08 13.69 28.14
C GLU A 25 -13.66 13.53 26.68
N ALA A 26 -13.29 14.62 25.99
CA ALA A 26 -12.81 14.56 24.61
C ALA A 26 -11.52 13.72 24.50
N VAL A 27 -10.58 13.89 25.43
CA VAL A 27 -9.35 13.10 25.50
C VAL A 27 -9.65 11.63 25.76
N SER A 28 -10.51 11.32 26.74
CA SER A 28 -10.90 9.94 27.06
C SER A 28 -11.60 9.23 25.89
N ASN A 29 -12.48 9.94 25.18
CA ASN A 29 -13.15 9.41 23.99
C ASN A 29 -12.12 9.16 22.87
N GLY A 30 -11.24 10.11 22.59
CA GLY A 30 -10.17 9.97 21.58
C GLY A 30 -9.23 8.80 21.86
N ILE A 31 -8.85 8.56 23.12
CA ILE A 31 -8.05 7.38 23.51
C ILE A 31 -8.80 6.08 23.24
N THR A 32 -10.09 6.04 23.56
CA THR A 32 -10.92 4.83 23.38
C THR A 32 -11.14 4.52 21.90
N ASP A 33 -11.45 5.53 21.10
CA ASP A 33 -11.62 5.40 19.65
C ASP A 33 -10.31 5.02 18.97
N GLY A 34 -9.19 5.64 19.38
CA GLY A 34 -7.86 5.30 18.93
C GLY A 34 -7.49 3.85 19.24
N LEU A 35 -7.77 3.37 20.46
CA LEU A 35 -7.54 1.98 20.86
C LEU A 35 -8.35 1.00 20.00
N ARG A 36 -9.64 1.27 19.79
CA ARG A 36 -10.50 0.43 18.94
C ARG A 36 -10.00 0.39 17.51
N LEU A 37 -9.60 1.54 16.96
CA LEU A 37 -9.01 1.62 15.62
C LEU A 37 -7.71 0.82 15.54
N ALA A 38 -6.80 0.99 16.50
CA ALA A 38 -5.51 0.30 16.52
C ALA A 38 -5.66 -1.23 16.59
N VAL A 39 -6.54 -1.74 17.45
CA VAL A 39 -6.81 -3.19 17.56
C VAL A 39 -7.41 -3.73 16.28
N ASN A 40 -8.39 -3.03 15.69
CA ASN A 40 -9.02 -3.45 14.44
C ASN A 40 -8.00 -3.49 13.29
N VAL A 41 -7.19 -2.44 13.14
CA VAL A 41 -6.13 -2.38 12.13
C VAL A 41 -5.10 -3.49 12.36
N GLY A 42 -4.64 -3.69 13.59
CA GLY A 42 -3.69 -4.77 13.92
C GLY A 42 -4.21 -6.16 13.56
N ALA A 43 -5.46 -6.47 13.91
CA ALA A 43 -6.09 -7.75 13.58
C ALA A 43 -6.24 -7.95 12.06
N MET A 44 -6.68 -6.91 11.34
CA MET A 44 -6.79 -6.97 9.88
C MET A 44 -5.43 -7.14 9.20
N LEU A 45 -4.40 -6.44 9.67
CA LEU A 45 -3.04 -6.55 9.13
C LEU A 45 -2.51 -7.98 9.24
N VAL A 46 -2.71 -8.67 10.36
CA VAL A 46 -2.31 -10.09 10.51
C VAL A 46 -2.97 -10.97 9.45
N GLY A 47 -4.29 -10.80 9.24
CA GLY A 47 -5.03 -11.59 8.24
C GLY A 47 -4.56 -11.33 6.81
N PHE A 48 -4.38 -10.06 6.44
CA PHE A 48 -3.91 -9.71 5.09
C PHE A 48 -2.45 -10.11 4.85
N ILE A 49 -1.56 -9.92 5.82
CA ILE A 49 -0.17 -10.39 5.74
C ILE A 49 -0.12 -11.90 5.50
N ALA A 50 -0.94 -12.67 6.22
CA ALA A 50 -1.03 -14.12 6.02
C ALA A 50 -1.52 -14.48 4.60
N LEU A 51 -2.52 -13.77 4.07
CA LEU A 51 -3.02 -13.98 2.71
C LEU A 51 -1.96 -13.65 1.66
N ILE A 52 -1.23 -12.55 1.82
CA ILE A 52 -0.15 -12.13 0.92
C ILE A 52 0.99 -13.13 0.95
N ALA A 53 1.40 -13.56 2.15
CA ALA A 53 2.40 -14.62 2.32
C ALA A 53 2.00 -15.91 1.59
N PHE A 54 0.73 -16.29 1.65
CA PHE A 54 0.20 -17.43 0.91
C PHE A 54 0.28 -17.23 -0.61
N LEU A 55 -0.07 -16.04 -1.11
CA LEU A 55 0.04 -15.71 -2.54
C LEU A 55 1.49 -15.70 -3.02
N ASP A 56 2.42 -15.17 -2.21
CA ASP A 56 3.85 -15.18 -2.51
C ASP A 56 4.36 -16.62 -2.65
N VAL A 57 3.94 -17.55 -1.78
CA VAL A 57 4.31 -18.97 -1.91
C VAL A 57 3.82 -19.57 -3.22
N ILE A 58 2.59 -19.25 -3.65
CA ILE A 58 2.04 -19.71 -4.93
C ILE A 58 2.86 -19.13 -6.10
N LEU A 59 3.16 -17.83 -6.06
CA LEU A 59 3.94 -17.16 -7.10
C LEU A 59 5.35 -17.74 -7.18
N ASN A 60 6.01 -17.97 -6.04
CA ASN A 60 7.34 -18.56 -5.99
C ASN A 60 7.37 -20.01 -6.50
N PHE A 61 6.30 -20.77 -6.26
CA PHE A 61 6.15 -22.11 -6.85
C PHE A 61 6.06 -22.03 -8.38
N CYS A 62 5.27 -21.10 -8.92
CA CYS A 62 5.17 -20.88 -10.36
C CYS A 62 6.50 -20.40 -10.97
N ASP A 63 7.18 -19.47 -10.30
CA ASP A 63 8.51 -18.96 -10.66
C ASP A 63 9.55 -20.10 -10.77
N SER A 64 9.59 -20.99 -9.77
CA SER A 64 10.46 -22.17 -9.78
C SER A 64 10.25 -23.10 -10.99
N ILE A 65 9.00 -23.20 -11.49
CA ILE A 65 8.69 -24.00 -12.68
C ILE A 65 9.08 -23.26 -13.96
N ILE A 66 8.70 -21.99 -14.08
CA ILE A 66 8.86 -21.22 -15.31
C ILE A 66 10.31 -20.73 -15.43
N ASP A 67 10.78 -19.92 -14.48
CA ASP A 67 12.09 -19.31 -14.59
C ASP A 67 13.19 -20.26 -14.16
N GLY A 68 12.95 -21.07 -13.11
CA GLY A 68 13.91 -22.08 -12.66
C GLY A 68 14.09 -23.24 -13.65
N LYS A 69 13.04 -24.04 -13.88
CA LYS A 69 13.14 -25.27 -14.69
C LYS A 69 13.11 -25.02 -16.20
N LEU A 70 12.26 -24.11 -16.68
CA LEU A 70 12.07 -23.92 -18.12
C LEU A 70 13.07 -22.92 -18.73
N LEU A 71 13.36 -21.81 -18.03
CA LEU A 71 14.31 -20.79 -18.51
C LEU A 71 15.73 -20.94 -17.97
N GLY A 72 15.94 -21.77 -16.94
CA GLY A 72 17.27 -22.00 -16.36
C GLY A 72 17.85 -20.79 -15.62
N GLY A 73 16.97 -19.92 -15.09
CA GLY A 73 17.33 -18.74 -14.31
C GLY A 73 18.13 -19.09 -13.05
N ALA A 74 19.04 -18.21 -12.66
CA ALA A 74 19.76 -18.35 -11.40
C ALA A 74 18.86 -17.96 -10.22
N TYR A 75 18.86 -18.75 -9.14
CA TYR A 75 18.18 -18.37 -7.91
C TYR A 75 18.95 -17.27 -7.18
N PHE A 76 18.28 -16.19 -6.80
CA PHE A 76 18.87 -15.10 -6.03
C PHE A 76 17.97 -14.72 -4.85
N THR A 77 18.59 -14.22 -3.79
CA THR A 77 17.90 -13.87 -2.55
C THR A 77 17.42 -12.42 -2.63
N THR A 78 16.11 -12.21 -2.78
CA THR A 78 15.49 -10.89 -2.94
C THR A 78 15.27 -10.19 -1.60
N GLY A 79 16.32 -9.97 -0.80
CA GLY A 79 16.24 -9.28 0.50
C GLY A 79 15.30 -9.95 1.54
N THR A 80 15.32 -9.45 2.77
CA THR A 80 14.49 -9.98 3.86
C THR A 80 13.17 -9.21 3.97
N ASN A 81 12.08 -9.79 3.47
CA ASN A 81 10.74 -9.35 3.86
C ASN A 81 10.29 -10.19 5.06
N PRO A 82 10.25 -9.65 6.30
CA PRO A 82 9.85 -10.43 7.48
C PRO A 82 8.38 -10.88 7.44
N TYR A 83 7.60 -10.36 6.49
CA TYR A 83 6.18 -10.65 6.32
C TYR A 83 5.89 -11.66 5.22
N SER A 84 6.90 -12.19 4.52
CA SER A 84 6.75 -13.22 3.50
C SER A 84 7.74 -14.38 3.76
N PRO A 85 7.29 -15.64 3.67
CA PRO A 85 8.17 -16.80 3.80
C PRO A 85 9.08 -17.00 2.58
N VAL A 86 8.85 -16.23 1.50
CA VAL A 86 9.65 -16.28 0.28
C VAL A 86 10.86 -15.36 0.45
N HIS A 87 12.06 -15.96 0.48
CA HIS A 87 13.32 -15.24 0.67
C HIS A 87 14.12 -15.01 -0.62
N GLY A 88 13.69 -15.60 -1.73
CA GLY A 88 14.37 -15.47 -3.02
C GLY A 88 13.54 -16.01 -4.16
N GLU A 89 13.92 -15.62 -5.36
CA GLU A 89 13.24 -15.95 -6.62
C GLU A 89 14.25 -16.27 -7.71
N TYR A 90 13.79 -16.86 -8.80
CA TYR A 90 14.62 -17.16 -9.96
C TYR A 90 14.72 -15.92 -10.86
N ALA A 91 15.90 -15.71 -11.45
CA ALA A 91 16.10 -14.64 -12.41
C ALA A 91 15.37 -14.98 -13.71
N GLY A 92 14.34 -14.21 -14.04
CA GLY A 92 13.62 -14.37 -15.30
C GLY A 92 12.49 -13.35 -15.48
N ILE A 93 11.39 -13.82 -16.07
CA ILE A 93 10.25 -13.01 -16.48
C ILE A 93 9.12 -13.11 -15.45
N PHE A 94 8.98 -14.24 -14.77
CA PHE A 94 7.90 -14.50 -13.84
C PHE A 94 8.27 -13.99 -12.44
N PRO A 95 7.43 -13.19 -11.78
CA PRO A 95 7.76 -12.67 -10.45
C PRO A 95 7.54 -13.74 -9.37
N GLY A 96 8.51 -13.91 -8.47
CA GLY A 96 8.43 -14.87 -7.37
C GLY A 96 7.65 -14.38 -6.16
N SER A 97 7.22 -13.11 -6.13
CA SER A 97 6.39 -12.53 -5.07
C SER A 97 5.54 -11.36 -5.58
N LEU A 98 4.50 -10.98 -4.83
CA LEU A 98 3.71 -9.78 -5.11
C LEU A 98 4.57 -8.51 -5.04
N ARG A 99 5.55 -8.46 -4.13
CA ARG A 99 6.53 -7.37 -4.07
C ARG A 99 7.28 -7.26 -5.40
N SER A 100 7.82 -8.36 -5.93
CA SER A 100 8.60 -8.34 -7.18
C SER A 100 7.70 -8.09 -8.40
N LEU A 101 6.48 -8.62 -8.41
CA LEU A 101 5.47 -8.36 -9.44
C LEU A 101 5.21 -6.85 -9.57
N PHE A 102 4.85 -6.20 -8.46
CA PHE A 102 4.60 -4.77 -8.47
C PHE A 102 5.89 -3.96 -8.57
N GLY A 103 7.00 -4.42 -7.98
CA GLY A 103 8.29 -3.73 -8.03
C GLY A 103 8.82 -3.58 -9.44
N ASN A 104 8.80 -4.66 -10.22
CA ASN A 104 9.20 -4.65 -11.63
C ASN A 104 8.27 -3.79 -12.49
N ALA A 105 6.97 -3.83 -12.25
CA ALA A 105 6.00 -3.01 -12.96
C ALA A 105 6.15 -1.51 -12.62
N LEU A 106 6.31 -1.19 -11.34
CA LEU A 106 6.33 0.18 -10.82
C LEU A 106 7.73 0.82 -10.90
N ARG A 107 8.77 0.07 -11.25
CA ARG A 107 10.09 0.62 -11.59
C ARG A 107 10.00 1.72 -12.64
N TYR A 108 9.25 1.47 -13.71
CA TYR A 108 9.07 2.47 -14.78
C TYR A 108 8.33 3.70 -14.28
N LEU A 109 7.37 3.51 -13.39
CA LEU A 109 6.68 4.63 -12.74
C LEU A 109 7.65 5.42 -11.83
N ALA A 110 8.52 4.76 -11.08
CA ALA A 110 9.54 5.42 -10.27
C ALA A 110 10.45 6.32 -11.12
N PHE A 111 10.82 5.84 -12.31
CA PHE A 111 11.56 6.65 -13.27
C PHE A 111 10.75 7.88 -13.73
N LEU A 112 9.47 7.70 -14.06
CA LEU A 112 8.58 8.79 -14.47
C LEU A 112 8.33 9.82 -13.36
N MET A 113 8.36 9.41 -12.09
CA MET A 113 8.29 10.33 -10.95
C MET A 113 9.60 11.13 -10.74
N GLY A 114 10.66 10.80 -11.48
CA GLY A 114 11.94 11.52 -11.46
C GLY A 114 13.06 10.84 -10.67
N ALA A 115 12.92 9.58 -10.27
CA ALA A 115 14.02 8.84 -9.63
C ALA A 115 15.11 8.48 -10.66
N PRO A 116 16.41 8.59 -10.34
CA PRO A 116 17.48 8.13 -11.23
C PRO A 116 17.36 6.65 -11.53
N TRP A 117 17.69 6.22 -12.76
CA TRP A 117 17.50 4.84 -13.22
C TRP A 117 18.11 3.78 -12.27
N LYS A 118 19.27 4.08 -11.67
CA LYS A 118 19.93 3.19 -10.70
C LYS A 118 19.10 2.89 -9.44
N ASP A 119 18.26 3.84 -9.02
CA ASP A 119 17.45 3.74 -7.80
C ASP A 119 16.04 3.19 -8.09
N THR A 120 15.65 3.10 -9.38
CA THR A 120 14.27 2.75 -9.77
C THR A 120 13.83 1.37 -9.34
N ILE A 121 14.77 0.42 -9.20
CA ILE A 121 14.47 -0.94 -8.74
C ILE A 121 14.04 -0.89 -7.27
N ASP A 122 14.81 -0.23 -6.43
CA ASP A 122 14.53 -0.11 -4.99
C ASP A 122 13.29 0.74 -4.74
N VAL A 123 13.14 1.88 -5.43
CA VAL A 123 11.92 2.70 -5.35
C VAL A 123 10.71 1.91 -5.83
N GLY A 124 10.80 1.20 -6.97
CA GLY A 124 9.73 0.34 -7.46
C GLY A 124 9.33 -0.73 -6.43
N ASN A 125 10.31 -1.39 -5.82
CA ASN A 125 10.11 -2.37 -4.76
C ASN A 125 9.41 -1.77 -3.54
N LEU A 126 9.73 -0.54 -3.13
CA LEU A 126 9.04 0.15 -2.04
C LEU A 126 7.56 0.41 -2.40
N LEU A 127 7.27 0.84 -3.63
CA LEU A 127 5.88 1.04 -4.09
C LEU A 127 5.12 -0.29 -4.14
N GLY A 128 5.76 -1.35 -4.61
CA GLY A 128 5.18 -2.69 -4.65
C GLY A 128 4.90 -3.25 -3.26
N LEU A 129 5.84 -3.06 -2.33
CA LEU A 129 5.69 -3.42 -0.93
C LEU A 129 4.54 -2.66 -0.27
N LYS A 130 4.38 -1.36 -0.58
CA LYS A 130 3.24 -0.57 -0.14
C LYS A 130 1.92 -1.13 -0.65
N LEU A 131 1.79 -1.37 -1.95
CA LEU A 131 0.53 -1.86 -2.55
C LEU A 131 0.17 -3.25 -2.02
N ALA A 132 1.15 -4.15 -2.01
CA ALA A 132 0.98 -5.53 -1.58
C ALA A 132 0.65 -5.59 -0.10
N VAL A 133 1.52 -5.03 0.76
CA VAL A 133 1.47 -5.18 2.21
C VAL A 133 0.83 -3.97 2.87
N ASN A 134 1.59 -2.88 3.05
CA ASN A 134 1.13 -1.58 3.53
C ASN A 134 2.29 -0.56 3.55
N GLU A 135 1.93 0.70 3.79
CA GLU A 135 2.86 1.83 3.89
C GLU A 135 3.79 1.77 5.11
N PHE A 136 3.38 1.24 6.26
CA PHE A 136 4.25 1.15 7.44
C PHE A 136 5.46 0.26 7.18
N VAL A 137 5.24 -0.89 6.55
CA VAL A 137 6.29 -1.82 6.15
C VAL A 137 7.18 -1.20 5.08
N ALA A 138 6.59 -0.51 4.10
CA ALA A 138 7.35 0.19 3.08
C ALA A 138 8.22 1.32 3.66
N TYR A 139 7.73 2.08 4.64
CA TYR A 139 8.53 3.09 5.34
C TYR A 139 9.66 2.47 6.16
N GLY A 140 9.45 1.32 6.79
CA GLY A 140 10.52 0.56 7.45
C GLY A 140 11.62 0.16 6.47
N ALA A 141 11.26 -0.32 5.28
CA ALA A 141 12.21 -0.63 4.21
C ALA A 141 12.93 0.62 3.67
N LEU A 142 12.22 1.74 3.50
CA LEU A 142 12.84 3.02 3.11
C LEU A 142 13.86 3.49 4.16
N ALA A 143 13.54 3.37 5.45
CA ALA A 143 14.47 3.71 6.53
C ALA A 143 15.76 2.88 6.48
N ASN A 144 15.68 1.59 6.11
CA ASN A 144 16.85 0.76 5.89
C ASN A 144 17.69 1.28 4.72
N HIS A 145 17.08 1.61 3.58
CA HIS A 145 17.81 2.17 2.44
C HIS A 145 18.48 3.52 2.75
N ILE A 146 17.85 4.36 3.58
CA ILE A 146 18.44 5.62 4.07
C ILE A 146 19.68 5.32 4.93
N THR A 147 19.58 4.35 5.84
CA THR A 147 20.66 3.97 6.76
C THR A 147 21.86 3.34 6.04
N HIS A 148 21.61 2.55 5.00
CA HIS A 148 22.66 1.90 4.21
C HIS A 148 23.19 2.77 3.07
N HIS A 149 22.63 3.96 2.86
CA HIS A 149 22.97 4.87 1.77
C HIS A 149 22.77 4.29 0.36
N ASP A 150 21.79 3.40 0.19
CA ASP A 150 21.49 2.75 -1.10
C ASP A 150 20.85 3.71 -2.11
N LEU A 151 20.05 4.66 -1.60
CA LEU A 151 19.25 5.60 -2.40
C LEU A 151 19.84 7.00 -2.42
N THR A 152 19.68 7.71 -3.54
CA THR A 152 19.99 9.14 -3.60
C THR A 152 19.02 9.97 -2.77
N ALA A 153 19.45 11.15 -2.31
CA ALA A 153 18.60 12.11 -1.60
C ALA A 153 17.31 12.43 -2.38
N ARG A 154 17.40 12.56 -3.70
CA ARG A 154 16.26 12.76 -4.61
C ARG A 154 15.27 11.60 -4.53
N SER A 155 15.73 10.36 -4.66
CA SER A 155 14.89 9.16 -4.58
C SER A 155 14.25 8.98 -3.22
N ILE A 156 14.95 9.34 -2.14
CA ILE A 156 14.40 9.32 -0.78
C ILE A 156 13.19 10.25 -0.69
N VAL A 157 13.31 11.50 -1.15
CA VAL A 157 12.20 12.46 -1.15
C VAL A 157 11.03 11.95 -2.00
N ILE A 158 11.29 11.51 -3.23
CA ILE A 158 10.24 10.98 -4.13
C ILE A 158 9.54 9.78 -3.48
N ALA A 159 10.29 8.83 -2.92
CA ALA A 159 9.73 7.68 -2.24
C ALA A 159 8.90 8.08 -1.02
N THR A 160 9.35 9.04 -0.20
CA THR A 160 8.57 9.55 0.95
C THR A 160 7.19 10.05 0.51
N TYR A 161 7.10 10.87 -0.54
CA TYR A 161 5.81 11.33 -1.06
C TYR A 161 4.99 10.19 -1.68
N ALA A 162 5.63 9.29 -2.43
CA ALA A 162 4.95 8.20 -3.12
C ALA A 162 4.37 7.16 -2.13
N LEU A 163 5.04 6.98 -0.99
CA LEU A 163 4.60 6.09 0.08
C LEU A 163 3.52 6.71 0.96
N CYS A 164 3.37 8.02 0.99
CA CYS A 164 2.36 8.72 1.77
C CYS A 164 0.92 8.44 1.28
N GLY A 165 0.26 7.44 1.86
CA GLY A 165 -1.16 7.15 1.63
C GLY A 165 -1.52 5.69 1.87
N PHE A 166 -2.76 5.43 2.28
CA PHE A 166 -3.26 4.10 2.65
C PHE A 166 -3.75 3.26 1.46
N ALA A 167 -3.16 3.44 0.28
CA ALA A 167 -3.55 2.70 -0.92
C ALA A 167 -2.85 1.33 -0.96
N ASN A 168 -3.50 0.31 -0.44
CA ASN A 168 -3.03 -1.08 -0.39
C ASN A 168 -4.21 -2.07 -0.32
N PHE A 169 -3.96 -3.36 -0.55
CA PHE A 169 -5.03 -4.36 -0.55
C PHE A 169 -5.73 -4.50 0.81
N ALA A 170 -5.00 -4.36 1.91
CA ALA A 170 -5.58 -4.43 3.25
C ALA A 170 -6.58 -3.29 3.51
N SER A 171 -6.28 -2.08 3.05
CA SER A 171 -7.13 -0.89 3.20
C SER A 171 -8.47 -1.00 2.49
N ILE A 172 -8.60 -1.84 1.45
CA ILE A 172 -9.90 -2.15 0.86
C ILE A 172 -10.78 -2.86 1.88
N GLY A 173 -10.23 -3.87 2.57
CA GLY A 173 -10.92 -4.59 3.63
C GLY A 173 -11.31 -3.68 4.80
N ILE A 174 -10.39 -2.80 5.21
CA ILE A 174 -10.65 -1.79 6.25
C ILE A 174 -11.82 -0.89 5.88
N GLN A 175 -11.86 -0.38 4.64
CA GLN A 175 -12.94 0.51 4.19
C GLN A 175 -14.28 -0.19 4.06
N ILE A 176 -14.31 -1.42 3.53
CA ILE A 176 -15.54 -2.23 3.45
C ILE A 176 -16.05 -2.56 4.85
N GLY A 177 -15.16 -2.91 5.78
CA GLY A 177 -15.51 -3.19 7.17
C GLY A 177 -16.01 -1.96 7.92
N GLY A 178 -15.25 -0.86 7.87
CA GLY A 178 -15.53 0.38 8.58
C GLY A 178 -16.77 1.11 8.05
N ILE A 179 -16.75 1.50 6.77
CA ILE A 179 -17.87 2.23 6.16
C ILE A 179 -19.10 1.32 6.07
N GLY A 180 -18.89 0.03 5.80
CA GLY A 180 -19.98 -0.94 5.78
C GLY A 180 -20.64 -1.17 7.15
N ALA A 181 -19.94 -0.93 8.27
CA ALA A 181 -20.56 -0.97 9.58
C ALA A 181 -21.48 0.24 9.82
N LEU A 182 -21.17 1.39 9.23
CA LEU A 182 -21.98 2.61 9.30
C LEU A 182 -23.20 2.54 8.37
N VAL A 183 -23.05 1.96 7.18
CA VAL A 183 -24.10 1.90 6.14
C VAL A 183 -24.14 0.48 5.52
N PRO A 184 -24.74 -0.51 6.21
CA PRO A 184 -24.69 -1.92 5.80
C PRO A 184 -25.21 -2.23 4.40
N GLU A 185 -26.23 -1.50 3.95
CA GLU A 185 -26.86 -1.66 2.64
C GLU A 185 -25.95 -1.26 1.47
N ARG A 186 -24.92 -0.41 1.71
CA ARG A 186 -23.96 0.04 0.70
C ARG A 186 -22.68 -0.81 0.63
N LYS A 187 -22.55 -1.86 1.45
CA LYS A 187 -21.37 -2.76 1.44
C LYS A 187 -21.03 -3.30 0.06
N LYS A 188 -22.04 -3.65 -0.74
CA LYS A 188 -21.86 -4.18 -2.10
C LYS A 188 -21.24 -3.13 -3.03
N ASP A 189 -21.64 -1.88 -2.91
CA ASP A 189 -21.12 -0.78 -3.72
C ASP A 189 -19.65 -0.51 -3.38
N LEU A 190 -19.32 -0.48 -2.08
CA LEU A 190 -17.95 -0.32 -1.59
C LEU A 190 -17.03 -1.42 -2.12
N ALA A 191 -17.47 -2.67 -2.06
CA ALA A 191 -16.70 -3.80 -2.58
C ALA A 191 -16.46 -3.69 -4.10
N LYS A 192 -17.46 -3.23 -4.85
CA LYS A 192 -17.37 -3.07 -6.31
C LYS A 192 -16.36 -1.99 -6.73
N VAL A 193 -16.22 -0.93 -5.94
CA VAL A 193 -15.28 0.17 -6.24
C VAL A 193 -13.93 0.05 -5.54
N GLY A 194 -13.77 -0.86 -4.58
CA GLY A 194 -12.59 -0.95 -3.71
C GLY A 194 -11.24 -0.96 -4.44
N LEU A 195 -11.09 -1.80 -5.47
CA LEU A 195 -9.86 -1.83 -6.28
C LEU A 195 -9.64 -0.52 -7.05
N LYS A 196 -10.69 0.06 -7.62
CA LYS A 196 -10.60 1.35 -8.34
C LYS A 196 -10.22 2.48 -7.38
N ALA A 197 -10.79 2.49 -6.19
CA ALA A 197 -10.48 3.46 -5.14
C ALA A 197 -9.03 3.32 -4.65
N MET A 198 -8.56 2.08 -4.45
CA MET A 198 -7.17 1.80 -4.08
C MET A 198 -6.19 2.36 -5.12
N PHE A 199 -6.34 2.01 -6.39
CA PHE A 199 -5.46 2.52 -7.45
C PHE A 199 -5.61 4.04 -7.65
N GLY A 200 -6.83 4.59 -7.51
CA GLY A 200 -7.04 6.04 -7.52
C GLY A 200 -6.25 6.76 -6.42
N GLY A 201 -6.25 6.22 -5.20
CA GLY A 201 -5.46 6.74 -4.08
C GLY A 201 -3.95 6.59 -4.29
N ALA A 202 -3.51 5.48 -4.89
CA ALA A 202 -2.10 5.27 -5.23
C ALA A 202 -1.62 6.32 -6.26
N LEU A 203 -2.39 6.50 -7.34
CA LEU A 203 -2.11 7.52 -8.36
C LEU A 203 -2.06 8.92 -7.78
N ALA A 204 -2.95 9.29 -6.85
CA ALA A 204 -2.91 10.59 -6.18
C ALA A 204 -1.60 10.81 -5.38
N SER A 205 -1.13 9.77 -4.68
CA SER A 205 0.15 9.81 -3.96
C SER A 205 1.32 9.96 -4.93
N TRP A 206 1.30 9.21 -6.04
CA TRP A 206 2.36 9.24 -7.06
C TRP A 206 2.37 10.54 -7.86
N MET A 207 1.22 11.18 -8.08
CA MET A 207 1.16 12.53 -8.64
C MET A 207 1.85 13.54 -7.71
N THR A 208 1.60 13.45 -6.40
CA THR A 208 2.26 14.31 -5.41
C THR A 208 3.77 14.08 -5.41
N ALA A 209 4.21 12.82 -5.51
CA ALA A 209 5.62 12.46 -5.63
C ALA A 209 6.26 12.96 -6.92
N THR A 210 5.53 12.96 -8.04
CA THR A 210 5.98 13.52 -9.32
C THR A 210 6.19 15.03 -9.21
N ILE A 211 5.25 15.74 -8.58
CA ILE A 211 5.38 17.17 -8.31
C ILE A 211 6.61 17.43 -7.42
N ALA A 212 6.80 16.65 -6.35
CA ALA A 212 7.99 16.74 -5.51
C ALA A 212 9.28 16.50 -6.32
N GLY A 213 9.30 15.50 -7.20
CA GLY A 213 10.41 15.21 -8.09
C GLY A 213 10.71 16.37 -9.07
N MET A 214 9.71 17.12 -9.52
CA MET A 214 9.91 18.25 -10.43
C MET A 214 10.59 19.45 -9.76
N ILE A 215 10.42 19.63 -8.45
CA ILE A 215 10.86 20.85 -7.72
C ILE A 215 12.17 20.66 -6.94
N ILE A 216 12.76 19.47 -6.98
CA ILE A 216 14.04 19.12 -6.33
C ILE A 216 15.11 18.75 -7.36
#